data_AF-A0A2S8PFW5-F1
#
_entry.id   AF-A0A2S8PFW5-F1
#
_cell.length_a   1.000
_cell.length_b   1.000
_cell.length_c   1.000
_cell.angle_alpha   90.00
_cell.angle_beta   90.00
_cell.angle_gamma   90.00
#
_symmetry.space_group_name_H-M   'P 1'
#
loop_
_entity.id
_entity.type
_entity.pdbx_description
1 polymer ?
#
loop_
_entity_poly.entity_id
_entity_poly.type
_entity_poly.pdbx_seq_one_letter_code
_entity_poly.pdbx_strand_id
1 'polypeptide(L)'
;MNLAQALGFPPDARLLIINADDYGMCHSANAGIQLLLAEGAISSATIMMPCPWAKEAAQWAAARPDVDVGVHLTFTSEWDTYRWGPVTRRQSVS
;
A
#
# COMPACT_ATOMS: atom_id res chain seq x y z
N MET A 1 9.95 26.81 11.87
CA MET A 1 9.94 25.98 10.65
C MET A 1 8.82 24.97 10.82
N ASN A 2 7.85 24.95 9.90
CA ASN A 2 6.77 23.95 9.90
C ASN A 2 7.13 22.74 9.02
N LEU A 3 6.27 21.73 8.96
CA LEU A 3 6.50 20.53 8.17
C LEU A 3 6.70 20.83 6.68
N ALA A 4 5.86 21.71 6.09
CA ALA A 4 5.97 22.07 4.68
C ALA A 4 7.35 22.67 4.35
N GLN A 5 7.85 23.58 5.19
CA GLN A 5 9.19 24.16 5.04
C GLN A 5 10.31 23.13 5.24
N ALA A 6 10.16 22.21 6.20
CA ALA A 6 11.13 21.13 6.41
C ALA A 6 11.21 20.18 5.20
N LEU A 7 10.12 20.03 4.45
CA LEU A 7 10.04 19.27 3.20
C LEU A 7 10.44 20.09 1.95
N GLY A 8 10.86 21.36 2.10
CA GLY A 8 11.30 22.21 0.99
C GLY A 8 10.19 23.00 0.28
N PHE A 9 8.98 23.04 0.84
CA PHE A 9 7.84 23.78 0.28
C PHE A 9 7.61 25.15 0.96
N PRO A 10 6.87 26.06 0.30
CA PRO A 10 6.41 27.31 0.92
C PRO A 10 5.64 27.08 2.24
N PRO A 11 5.70 28.02 3.20
CA PRO A 11 5.07 27.86 4.51
C PRO A 11 3.54 27.71 4.47
N ASP A 12 2.90 28.19 3.41
CA ASP A 12 1.47 28.18 3.14
C ASP A 12 1.05 27.10 2.11
N ALA A 13 2.00 26.27 1.66
CA ALA A 13 1.72 25.20 0.73
C ALA A 13 0.74 24.17 1.32
N ARG A 14 -0.21 23.72 0.50
CA ARG A 14 -1.08 22.59 0.81
C ARG A 14 -0.57 21.35 0.09
N LEU A 15 -0.12 20.37 0.86
CA LEU A 15 0.40 19.11 0.35
C LEU A 15 -0.65 18.02 0.56
N LEU A 16 -0.76 17.11 -0.40
CA LEU A 16 -1.73 16.01 -0.37
C LEU A 16 -1.02 14.71 -0.73
N ILE A 17 -1.26 13.69 0.07
CA ILE A 17 -0.93 12.30 -0.25
C ILE A 17 -2.27 11.60 -0.47
N ILE A 18 -2.45 11.04 -1.67
CA ILE A 18 -3.58 10.18 -1.98
C ILE A 18 -3.07 8.74 -1.91
N ASN A 19 -3.38 8.03 -0.83
CA ASN A 19 -3.00 6.64 -0.64
C ASN A 19 -4.14 5.71 -1.03
N ALA A 20 -3.85 4.67 -1.81
CA ALA A 20 -4.76 3.55 -2.00
C ALA A 20 -4.49 2.44 -0.96
N ASP A 21 -5.52 2.14 -0.19
CA ASP A 21 -5.53 1.03 0.77
C ASP A 21 -5.81 -0.31 0.06
N ASP A 22 -5.67 -1.42 0.80
CA ASP A 22 -6.03 -2.77 0.35
C ASP A 22 -5.25 -3.36 -0.84
N TYR A 23 -4.08 -2.79 -1.16
CA TYR A 23 -3.23 -3.35 -2.20
C TYR A 23 -2.77 -4.77 -1.80
N GLY A 24 -2.90 -5.74 -2.69
CA GLY A 24 -2.63 -7.15 -2.40
C GLY A 24 -3.83 -7.96 -1.90
N MET A 25 -4.99 -7.33 -1.63
CA MET A 25 -6.19 -8.04 -1.17
C MET A 25 -6.72 -9.03 -2.23
N CYS A 26 -6.99 -8.54 -3.43
CA CYS A 26 -7.49 -9.33 -4.56
C CYS A 26 -6.91 -8.81 -5.89
N HIS A 27 -7.00 -9.62 -6.95
CA HIS A 27 -6.47 -9.23 -8.26
C HIS A 27 -7.09 -7.95 -8.81
N SER A 28 -8.41 -7.76 -8.62
CA SER A 28 -9.09 -6.56 -9.11
C SER A 28 -8.64 -5.30 -8.39
N ALA A 29 -8.40 -5.38 -7.07
CA ALA A 29 -7.82 -4.27 -6.31
C ALA A 29 -6.42 -3.95 -6.82
N ASN A 30 -5.58 -4.98 -7.04
CA ASN A 30 -4.25 -4.78 -7.60
C ASN A 30 -4.28 -4.10 -8.96
N ALA A 31 -5.07 -4.59 -9.91
CA ALA A 31 -5.15 -4.04 -11.25
C ALA A 31 -5.57 -2.56 -11.23
N GLY A 32 -6.57 -2.21 -10.41
CA GLY A 32 -7.01 -0.82 -10.25
C GLY A 32 -5.94 0.08 -9.65
N ILE A 33 -5.30 -0.35 -8.56
CA ILE A 33 -4.25 0.42 -7.88
C ILE A 33 -3.02 0.59 -8.78
N GLN A 34 -2.60 -0.45 -9.49
CA GLN A 34 -1.49 -0.39 -10.42
C GLN A 34 -1.74 0.59 -11.57
N LEU A 35 -2.97 0.62 -12.10
CA LEU A 35 -3.37 1.60 -13.12
C LEU A 35 -3.29 3.02 -12.55
N LEU A 36 -3.87 3.27 -11.38
CA LEU A 36 -3.88 4.60 -10.76
C LEU A 36 -2.46 5.09 -10.42
N LEU A 37 -1.57 4.20 -9.94
CA LEU A 37 -0.16 4.51 -9.72
C LEU A 37 0.57 4.79 -11.05
N ALA A 38 0.32 3.99 -12.09
CA ALA A 38 0.96 4.17 -13.39
C ALA A 38 0.55 5.47 -14.09
N GLU A 39 -0.68 5.93 -13.87
CA GLU A 39 -1.20 7.20 -14.38
C GLU A 39 -0.85 8.40 -13.48
N GLY A 40 -0.25 8.16 -12.31
CA GLY A 40 0.03 9.21 -11.32
C GLY A 40 -1.22 9.84 -10.69
N ALA A 41 -2.36 9.16 -10.77
CA ALA A 41 -3.63 9.62 -10.21
C ALA A 41 -3.69 9.52 -8.68
N ILE A 42 -2.88 8.64 -8.09
CA ILE A 42 -2.66 8.50 -6.65
C ILE A 42 -1.18 8.63 -6.32
N SER A 43 -0.87 9.07 -5.11
CA SER A 43 0.49 9.33 -4.65
C SER A 43 1.19 8.06 -4.14
N SER A 44 0.44 7.15 -3.52
CA SER A 44 1.01 5.94 -2.91
C SER A 44 -0.02 4.83 -2.77
N ALA A 45 0.45 3.63 -2.41
CA ALA A 45 -0.40 2.53 -1.98
C ALA A 45 0.23 1.76 -0.80
N THR A 46 -0.55 0.95 -0.10
CA THR A 46 -0.04 0.11 1.00
C THR A 46 -0.44 -1.36 0.86
N ILE A 47 0.54 -2.27 0.89
CA ILE A 47 0.33 -3.70 0.68
C ILE A 47 -0.11 -4.41 1.96
N MET A 48 -1.22 -5.15 1.90
CA MET A 48 -1.66 -6.11 2.90
C MET A 48 -0.93 -7.46 2.71
N MET A 49 0.24 -7.60 3.34
CA MET A 49 1.10 -8.77 3.18
C MET A 49 0.47 -10.15 3.44
N PRO A 50 -0.51 -10.33 4.36
CA PRO A 50 -1.13 -11.64 4.56
C PRO A 50 -2.13 -12.04 3.45
N CYS A 51 -2.52 -11.10 2.58
CA CYS A 51 -3.56 -11.35 1.59
C CYS A 51 -3.08 -12.19 0.38
N PRO A 52 -4.00 -12.92 -0.29
CA PRO A 52 -3.62 -13.87 -1.35
C PRO A 52 -2.88 -13.26 -2.56
N TRP A 53 -3.07 -11.97 -2.83
CA TRP A 53 -2.51 -11.27 -3.99
C TRP A 53 -1.36 -10.32 -3.65
N ALA A 54 -0.86 -10.36 -2.40
CA ALA A 54 0.26 -9.54 -1.95
C ALA A 54 1.54 -9.78 -2.76
N LYS A 55 1.78 -11.02 -3.21
CA LYS A 55 2.96 -11.35 -4.01
C LYS A 55 2.96 -10.62 -5.36
N GLU A 56 1.82 -10.57 -6.05
CA GLU A 56 1.70 -9.83 -7.31
C GLU A 56 1.94 -8.34 -7.09
N ALA A 57 1.30 -7.77 -6.06
CA ALA A 57 1.46 -6.37 -5.69
C ALA A 57 2.93 -6.01 -5.39
N ALA A 58 3.61 -6.86 -4.61
CA ALA A 58 5.01 -6.66 -4.22
C ALA A 58 5.96 -6.79 -5.41
N GLN A 59 5.73 -7.75 -6.32
CA GLN A 59 6.55 -7.91 -7.52
C GLN A 59 6.40 -6.70 -8.46
N TRP A 60 5.18 -6.20 -8.63
CA TRP A 60 4.93 -5.01 -9.44
C TRP A 60 5.60 -3.78 -8.84
N ALA A 61 5.44 -3.57 -7.52
CA ALA A 61 6.07 -2.44 -6.82
C ALA A 61 7.61 -2.50 -6.88
N ALA A 62 8.20 -3.69 -6.69
CA ALA A 62 9.65 -3.88 -6.77
C ALA A 62 10.24 -3.59 -8.16
N ALA A 63 9.44 -3.77 -9.22
CA ALA A 63 9.85 -3.44 -10.59
C ALA A 63 9.70 -1.93 -10.93
N ARG A 64 9.14 -1.14 -10.01
CA ARG A 64 8.77 0.27 -10.20
C ARG A 64 9.28 1.12 -9.04
N PRO A 65 10.59 1.42 -8.99
CA PRO A 65 11.17 2.26 -7.94
C PRO A 65 10.70 3.72 -7.98
N ASP A 66 9.92 4.10 -9.00
CA ASP A 66 9.30 5.41 -9.19
C ASP A 66 7.97 5.57 -8.43
N VAL A 67 7.43 4.52 -7.83
CA VAL A 67 6.18 4.59 -7.05
C VAL A 67 6.42 4.40 -5.56
N ASP A 68 5.62 5.08 -4.74
CA ASP A 68 5.67 4.94 -3.28
C ASP A 68 4.70 3.84 -2.81
N VAL A 69 5.26 2.74 -2.29
CA VAL A 69 4.47 1.62 -1.76
C VAL A 69 4.90 1.26 -0.34
N GLY A 70 3.97 1.40 0.60
CA GLY A 70 4.16 1.07 2.02
C GLY A 70 3.55 -0.27 2.43
N VAL A 71 3.53 -0.54 3.74
CA VAL A 71 2.94 -1.74 4.34
C VAL A 71 1.64 -1.38 5.05
N HIS A 72 0.57 -2.12 4.74
CA HIS A 72 -0.71 -2.04 5.43
C HIS A 72 -0.74 -3.09 6.55
N LEU A 73 -0.45 -2.68 7.79
CA LEU A 73 -0.45 -3.59 8.94
C LEU A 73 -1.86 -4.14 9.17
N THR A 74 -2.01 -5.46 9.02
CA THR A 74 -3.30 -6.13 8.97
C THR A 74 -3.50 -6.98 10.21
N PHE A 75 -4.43 -6.59 11.09
CA PHE A 75 -4.79 -7.31 12.32
C PHE A 75 -6.19 -7.95 12.27
N THR A 76 -6.99 -7.58 11.28
CA THR A 76 -8.33 -8.10 11.04
C THR A 76 -8.38 -8.82 9.70
N SER A 77 -9.41 -9.64 9.53
CA SER A 77 -9.79 -10.20 8.24
C SER A 77 -11.30 -10.25 8.22
N GLU A 78 -11.94 -9.26 7.63
CA GLU A 78 -13.35 -8.92 7.91
C GLU A 78 -14.36 -9.63 7.00
N TRP A 79 -13.95 -10.15 5.84
CA TRP A 79 -14.85 -10.75 4.85
C TRP A 79 -15.17 -12.21 5.13
N ASP A 80 -16.44 -12.57 5.31
CA ASP A 80 -16.87 -13.93 5.67
C ASP A 80 -16.34 -15.05 4.77
N THR A 81 -16.32 -14.83 3.45
CA THR A 81 -15.94 -15.83 2.46
C THR A 81 -14.56 -15.60 1.84
N TYR A 82 -13.88 -14.51 2.21
CA TYR A 82 -12.58 -14.11 1.64
C TYR A 82 -11.61 -13.70 2.74
N ARG A 83 -11.15 -14.68 3.51
CA ARG A 83 -10.30 -14.47 4.69
C ARG A 83 -8.82 -14.64 4.36
N TRP A 84 -7.97 -13.96 5.13
CA TRP A 84 -6.53 -14.16 5.17
C TRP A 84 -6.09 -14.45 6.61
N GLY A 85 -5.09 -15.32 6.74
CA GLY A 85 -4.50 -15.67 8.02
C GLY A 85 -3.29 -14.79 8.36
N PRO A 86 -2.76 -14.86 9.60
CA PRO A 86 -1.52 -14.19 9.94
C PRO A 86 -0.35 -14.70 9.10
N VAL A 87 0.67 -13.85 8.90
CA VAL A 87 1.92 -14.24 8.20
C VAL A 87 2.68 -15.31 8.99
N THR A 88 2.60 -15.28 10.32
CA THR A 88 3.16 -16.30 11.21
C THR A 88 2.13 -17.40 11.50
N ARG A 89 2.46 -18.65 11.17
CA ARG A 89 1.51 -19.77 11.32
C ARG A 89 1.52 -20.43 12.70
N ARG A 90 2.67 -20.53 13.37
CA ARG A 90 2.83 -21.35 14.59
C ARG A 90 3.78 -20.78 15.66
N GLN A 91 4.66 -19.84 15.32
CA GLN A 91 5.66 -19.29 16.25
C GLN A 91 5.93 -17.82 15.90
N SER A 92 6.40 -17.05 16.87
CA SER A 92 6.96 -15.72 16.66
C SER A 92 8.20 -15.82 15.74
N VAL A 93 8.37 -14.83 14.87
CA VAL A 93 9.60 -14.70 14.09
C VAL A 93 10.67 -14.15 15.04
N SER A 94 11.72 -14.93 15.27
CA SER A 94 12.93 -14.54 16.03
C SER A 94 13.92 -13.80 15.16
#